data_AF-A0A499UPV6-F1
#
_entry.id   AF-A0A499UPV6-F1
#
_cell.length_a   1.000
_cell.length_b   1.000
_cell.length_c   1.000
_cell.angle_alpha   90.00
_cell.angle_beta   90.00
_cell.angle_gamma   90.00
#
_symmetry.space_group_name_H-M   'P 1'
#
loop_
_entity.id
_entity.type
_entity.pdbx_description
1 polymer ?
#
loop_
_entity_poly.entity_id
_entity_poly.type
_entity_poly.pdbx_seq_one_letter_code
_entity_poly.pdbx_strand_id
1 'polypeptide(L)'
;MDKAYELDNTPRKLEHVIDPPKHGFDDIVKNSGGREQAFRRIVNSLGEKDDLPDAGGFVVKRTIDGEVVTIRGAMVKGVPRVGTAFIEDKFPGGK
;
A
#
# COMPACT_ATOMS: atom_id res chain seq x y z
N MET A 1 0.00 -4.29 13.45
CA MET A 1 -0.34 -4.05 12.04
C MET A 1 -1.61 -4.79 11.61
N ASP A 2 -1.98 -5.87 12.31
CA ASP A 2 -3.13 -6.71 12.01
C ASP A 2 -4.46 -5.94 11.93
N LYS A 3 -4.71 -5.00 12.86
CA LYS A 3 -5.89 -4.11 12.81
C LYS A 3 -5.97 -3.22 11.56
N ALA A 4 -4.82 -2.75 11.03
CA ALA A 4 -4.81 -1.94 9.81
C ALA A 4 -5.22 -2.80 8.61
N TYR A 5 -4.69 -4.03 8.54
CA TYR A 5 -5.05 -5.00 7.52
C TYR A 5 -6.54 -5.40 7.62
N GLU A 6 -7.03 -5.78 8.81
CA GLU A 6 -8.43 -6.20 9.00
C GLU A 6 -9.44 -5.10 8.62
N LEU A 7 -9.10 -3.84 8.86
CA LEU A 7 -10.01 -2.74 8.55
C LEU A 7 -9.92 -2.25 7.09
N ASP A 8 -8.82 -2.54 6.38
CA ASP A 8 -8.59 -2.10 5.00
C ASP A 8 -8.71 -3.20 3.95
N ASN A 9 -8.66 -4.49 4.33
CA ASN A 9 -8.76 -5.64 3.44
C ASN A 9 -10.21 -5.91 2.99
N THR A 10 -10.91 -4.87 2.53
CA THR A 10 -12.21 -5.04 1.88
C THR A 10 -12.03 -5.27 0.38
N PRO A 11 -12.89 -6.07 -0.28
CA PRO A 11 -12.76 -6.39 -1.71
C PRO A 11 -12.65 -5.13 -2.57
N ARG A 12 -13.49 -4.12 -2.29
CA ARG A 12 -13.49 -2.83 -2.99
C ARG A 12 -12.17 -2.06 -2.85
N LYS A 13 -11.47 -2.21 -1.72
CA LYS A 13 -10.19 -1.53 -1.49
C LYS A 13 -9.05 -2.24 -2.18
N LEU A 14 -9.06 -3.58 -2.15
CA LEU A 14 -8.15 -4.39 -2.95
C LEU A 14 -8.32 -4.09 -4.44
N GLU A 15 -9.56 -4.00 -4.92
CA GLU A 15 -9.84 -3.61 -6.30
C GLU A 15 -9.39 -2.18 -6.64
N HIS A 16 -9.43 -1.26 -5.67
CA HIS A 16 -9.03 0.13 -5.89
C HIS A 16 -7.51 0.34 -5.83
N VAL A 17 -6.82 -0.42 -4.99
CA VAL A 17 -5.39 -0.25 -4.71
C VAL A 17 -4.54 -1.24 -5.50
N ILE A 18 -4.94 -2.51 -5.58
CA ILE A 18 -4.14 -3.61 -6.13
C ILE A 18 -4.51 -3.95 -7.58
N ASP A 19 -5.80 -4.09 -7.89
CA ASP A 19 -6.24 -4.48 -9.23
C ASP A 19 -5.91 -3.51 -10.37
N PRO A 20 -5.87 -2.17 -10.20
CA PRO A 20 -5.74 -1.33 -11.38
C PRO A 20 -4.31 -1.49 -11.93
N PRO A 21 -4.14 -2.00 -13.16
CA PRO A 21 -2.82 -2.40 -13.69
C PRO A 21 -1.85 -1.23 -13.77
N LYS A 22 -2.38 -0.01 -13.88
CA LYS A 22 -1.62 1.24 -13.80
C LYS A 22 -0.83 1.38 -12.48
N HIS A 23 -1.19 0.72 -11.38
CA HIS A 23 -0.48 0.82 -10.10
C HIS A 23 0.84 0.04 -10.06
N GLY A 24 1.11 -0.80 -11.08
CA GLY A 24 2.37 -1.53 -11.23
C GLY A 24 2.50 -2.76 -10.34
N PHE A 25 1.44 -3.17 -9.63
CA PHE A 25 1.51 -4.22 -8.61
C PHE A 25 1.50 -5.66 -9.13
N ASP A 26 1.48 -5.86 -10.46
CA ASP A 26 1.42 -7.21 -11.05
C ASP A 26 2.53 -8.13 -10.53
N ASP A 27 3.78 -7.65 -10.54
CA ASP A 27 4.93 -8.40 -10.03
C ASP A 27 4.85 -8.67 -8.52
N ILE A 28 4.39 -7.69 -7.73
CA ILE A 28 4.25 -7.85 -6.27
C ILE A 28 3.14 -8.84 -5.96
N VAL A 29 2.01 -8.80 -6.68
CA VAL A 29 0.90 -9.75 -6.53
C VAL A 29 1.34 -11.16 -6.89
N LYS A 30 2.06 -11.30 -8.00
CA LYS A 30 2.61 -12.58 -8.45
C LYS A 30 3.62 -13.17 -7.45
N ASN A 31 4.54 -12.36 -6.93
CA ASN A 31 5.53 -12.78 -5.94
C ASN A 31 4.94 -13.03 -4.55
N SER A 32 3.88 -12.31 -4.18
CA SER A 32 3.22 -12.47 -2.88
C SER A 32 2.24 -13.65 -2.84
N GLY A 33 1.91 -14.24 -3.99
CA GLY A 33 0.93 -15.33 -4.10
C GLY A 33 -0.53 -14.86 -4.05
N GLY A 34 -0.79 -13.58 -4.32
CA GLY A 34 -2.15 -13.04 -4.37
C GLY A 34 -2.26 -11.57 -3.92
N ARG A 35 -3.42 -10.97 -4.23
CA ARG A 35 -3.71 -9.54 -4.00
C ARG A 35 -3.72 -9.18 -2.51
N GLU A 36 -4.31 -10.05 -1.70
CA GLU A 36 -4.38 -9.90 -0.25
C GLU A 36 -2.99 -9.92 0.40
N GLN A 37 -2.12 -10.82 -0.05
CA GLN A 37 -0.74 -10.91 0.45
C GLN A 37 0.10 -9.71 0.03
N ALA A 38 -0.05 -9.24 -1.22
CA ALA A 38 0.58 -8.01 -1.68
C ALA A 38 0.14 -6.80 -0.84
N PHE A 39 -1.16 -6.66 -0.59
CA PHE A 39 -1.69 -5.61 0.26
C PHE A 39 -1.18 -5.72 1.71
N ARG A 40 -1.07 -6.94 2.24
CA ARG A 40 -0.49 -7.20 3.56
C ARG A 40 0.97 -6.75 3.65
N ARG A 41 1.78 -7.00 2.61
CA ARG A 41 3.17 -6.51 2.55
C ARG A 41 3.24 -4.98 2.56
N ILE A 42 2.35 -4.32 1.80
CA ILE A 42 2.25 -2.85 1.80
C ILE A 42 1.90 -2.33 3.20
N VAL A 43 0.88 -2.88 3.84
CA VAL A 43 0.47 -2.46 5.19
C VAL A 43 1.56 -2.75 6.23
N ASN A 44 2.21 -3.90 6.17
CA ASN A 44 3.32 -4.23 7.08
C ASN A 44 4.49 -3.26 6.91
N SER A 45 4.82 -2.86 5.68
CA SER A 45 5.92 -1.90 5.44
C SER A 45 5.71 -0.53 6.10
N LEU A 46 4.45 -0.17 6.41
CA LEU A 46 4.15 1.12 7.02
C LEU A 46 4.66 1.25 8.45
N GLY A 47 4.73 0.16 9.21
CA GLY A 47 5.27 0.19 10.58
C GLY A 47 6.66 -0.46 10.73
N GLU A 48 7.36 -0.73 9.63
CA GLU A 48 8.81 -1.03 9.68
C GLU A 48 9.64 0.22 9.99
N LYS A 49 9.06 1.41 9.79
CA LYS A 49 9.70 2.70 10.07
C LYS A 49 8.72 3.64 10.76
N ASP A 50 9.24 4.40 11.72
CA ASP A 50 8.53 5.44 12.47
C ASP A 50 8.44 6.77 11.67
N ASP A 51 8.04 6.66 10.40
CA ASP A 51 7.98 7.79 9.44
C ASP A 51 6.52 8.25 9.19
N LEU A 52 5.61 7.81 10.06
CA LEU A 52 4.19 8.11 9.96
C LEU A 52 3.84 9.21 10.97
N PRO A 53 3.04 10.22 10.57
CA PRO A 53 2.60 11.25 11.50
C PRO A 53 1.62 10.66 12.52
N ASP A 54 1.49 11.25 13.71
CA ASP A 54 0.49 10.83 14.71
C ASP A 54 -0.96 10.94 14.19
N ALA A 55 -1.22 11.90 13.29
CA ALA A 55 -2.52 12.12 12.68
C ALA A 55 -2.40 12.79 11.30
N GLY A 56 -3.41 12.59 10.45
CA GLY A 56 -3.51 13.26 9.14
C GLY A 56 -3.03 12.40 7.96
N GLY A 57 -2.96 13.02 6.78
CA GLY A 57 -2.52 12.36 5.55
C GLY A 57 -1.01 12.13 5.54
N PHE A 58 -0.57 11.00 4.97
CA PHE A 58 0.84 10.69 4.79
C PHE A 58 1.13 10.17 3.38
N VAL A 59 2.37 10.40 2.93
CA VAL A 59 2.90 9.85 1.68
C VAL A 59 4.30 9.33 1.97
N VAL A 60 4.49 8.03 1.90
CA VAL A 60 5.76 7.37 2.20
C VAL A 60 6.18 6.46 1.05
N LYS A 61 7.48 6.31 0.87
CA LYS A 61 8.05 5.34 -0.08
C LYS A 61 8.60 4.14 0.68
N ARG A 62 8.26 2.94 0.22
CA ARG A 62 8.67 1.67 0.82
C ARG A 62 9.17 0.74 -0.26
N THR A 63 10.27 0.06 0.00
CA THR A 63 10.82 -0.95 -0.91
C THR A 63 10.17 -2.29 -0.59
N ILE A 64 9.41 -2.85 -1.52
CA ILE A 64 8.66 -4.10 -1.36
C ILE A 64 9.03 -5.00 -2.52
N ASP A 65 9.58 -6.19 -2.26
CA ASP A 65 10.04 -7.13 -3.30
C ASP A 65 11.01 -6.52 -4.33
N GLY A 66 11.82 -5.55 -3.90
CA GLY A 66 12.78 -4.83 -4.76
C GLY A 66 12.20 -3.62 -5.49
N GLU A 67 10.88 -3.40 -5.41
CA GLU A 67 10.19 -2.29 -6.06
C GLU A 67 9.97 -1.13 -5.10
N VAL A 68 10.12 0.11 -5.57
CA VAL A 68 9.81 1.31 -4.77
C VAL A 68 8.32 1.64 -4.89
N VAL A 69 7.56 1.27 -3.86
CA VAL A 69 6.14 1.53 -3.75
C VAL A 69 5.91 2.85 -3.02
N THR A 70 5.22 3.77 -3.67
CA THR A 70 4.69 5.00 -3.04
C THR A 70 3.33 4.69 -2.43
N ILE A 71 3.21 4.88 -1.12
CA ILE A 71 1.98 4.62 -0.36
C ILE A 71 1.44 5.96 0.12
N ARG A 72 0.19 6.25 -0.25
CA ARG A 72 -0.57 7.40 0.21
C ARG A 72 -1.69 6.93 1.11
N GLY A 73 -1.78 7.53 2.29
CA GLY A 73 -2.73 7.12 3.29
C GLY A 73 -3.06 8.22 4.26
N ALA A 74 -3.78 7.85 5.31
CA ALA A 74 -4.02 8.73 6.44
C ALA A 74 -4.01 7.94 7.74
N MET A 75 -3.53 8.57 8.80
CA MET A 75 -3.58 8.05 10.15
C MET A 75 -4.96 8.33 10.75
N VAL A 76 -5.71 7.26 11.02
CA VAL A 76 -7.08 7.32 11.53
C VAL A 76 -7.13 6.61 12.87
N LYS A 77 -7.35 7.37 13.95
CA LYS A 77 -7.37 6.86 15.34
C LYS A 77 -6.10 6.07 15.70
N GLY A 78 -4.93 6.58 15.30
CA GLY A 78 -3.63 5.92 15.54
C GLY A 78 -3.37 4.67 14.69
N VAL A 79 -4.22 4.41 13.68
CA VAL A 79 -4.04 3.28 12.75
C VAL A 79 -3.77 3.83 11.35
N PRO A 80 -2.65 3.45 10.69
CA PRO A 80 -2.39 3.84 9.32
C PRO A 80 -3.38 3.16 8.38
N ARG A 81 -4.07 3.96 7.56
CA ARG A 81 -5.01 3.50 6.54
C ARG A 81 -4.42 3.79 5.16
N VAL A 82 -4.35 2.78 4.30
CA VAL A 82 -3.89 2.96 2.93
C VAL A 82 -5.04 3.51 2.11
N GLY A 83 -4.86 4.68 1.52
CA GLY A 83 -5.81 5.26 0.59
C GLY A 83 -5.54 4.75 -0.83
N THR A 84 -4.29 4.90 -1.27
CA THR A 84 -3.79 4.40 -2.55
C THR A 84 -2.31 4.08 -2.45
N ALA A 85 -1.82 3.16 -3.26
CA ALA A 85 -0.39 2.87 -3.37
C ALA A 85 -0.08 2.61 -4.84
N PHE A 86 1.12 2.93 -5.31
CA PHE A 86 1.53 2.70 -6.70
C PHE A 86 3.05 2.72 -6.84
N ILE A 87 3.56 2.07 -7.88
CA ILE A 87 4.97 2.12 -8.27
C ILE A 87 5.13 3.23 -9.32
N GLU A 88 5.79 4.34 -8.98
CA GLU A 88 5.95 5.50 -9.86
C GLU A 88 6.55 5.12 -11.23
N ASP A 89 7.52 4.21 -11.23
CA ASP A 89 8.21 3.74 -12.44
C ASP A 89 7.27 3.01 -13.41
N LYS A 90 6.26 2.33 -12.88
CA LYS A 90 5.28 1.55 -13.65
C LYS A 90 3.93 2.25 -13.78
N PHE A 91 3.76 3.42 -13.16
CA PHE A 91 2.51 4.17 -13.17
C PHE A 91 2.47 5.15 -14.36
N PRO A 92 1.71 4.86 -15.44
CA PRO A 92 1.70 5.70 -16.64
C PRO A 92 1.06 7.08 -16.45
N GLY A 93 0.39 7.34 -15.32
CA GLY A 93 -0.22 8.64 -15.00
C GLY A 93 0.65 9.58 -14.16
N GLY A 94 1.95 9.32 -14.08
CA GLY A 94 2.93 10.10 -13.31
C GLY A 94 3.70 11.16 -14.10
N LYS A 95 3.36 11.39 -15.37
CA LYS A 95 3.88 12.50 -16.19
C LYS A 95 2.76 13.36 -16.73
#